data_AF-A0A7Y1V7N8-F1
#
_entry.id   AF-A0A7Y1V7N8-F1
#
_cell.length_a   1.000
_cell.length_b   1.000
_cell.length_c   1.000
_cell.angle_alpha   90.00
_cell.angle_beta   90.00
_cell.angle_gamma   90.00
#
_symmetry.space_group_name_H-M   'P 1'
#
loop_
_entity.id
_entity.type
_entity.pdbx_description
1 polymer ?
#
loop_
_entity_poly.entity_id
_entity_poly.type
_entity_poly.pdbx_seq_one_letter_code
_entity_poly.pdbx_strand_id
1 'polypeptide(L)' 'MDEKSLLALIEEFVVTRQFTISVLNGFSDSHLEFIGTSSGAPLSARAAAFIIIGHANWHLNKIRELYF' A
#
# COMPACT_ATOMS: atom_id res chain seq x y z
N MET A 1 -7.00 1.00 -19.77
CA MET A 1 -6.29 1.62 -18.64
C MET A 1 -5.86 3.05 -18.94
N ASP A 2 -5.94 3.50 -20.21
CA ASP A 2 -5.40 4.79 -20.69
C ASP A 2 -6.39 5.98 -20.69
N GLU A 3 -7.54 5.90 -20.03
CA GLU A 3 -8.57 6.96 -20.06
C GLU A 3 -8.90 7.57 -18.69
N LYS A 4 -8.10 7.32 -17.65
CA LYS A 4 -8.34 7.96 -16.35
C LYS A 4 -7.61 9.30 -16.26
N SER A 5 -8.34 10.34 -15.85
CA SER A 5 -7.71 11.61 -15.50
C SER A 5 -6.79 11.43 -14.30
N LEU A 6 -5.77 12.29 -14.20
CA LEU A 6 -4.87 12.30 -13.04
C LEU A 6 -5.64 12.48 -11.72
N LEU A 7 -6.68 13.31 -11.71
CA LEU A 7 -7.53 13.51 -10.53
C LEU A 7 -8.24 12.23 -10.11
N ALA A 8 -8.80 11.47 -11.05
CA ALA A 8 -9.45 10.19 -10.75
C ALA A 8 -8.45 9.17 -10.19
N LEU A 9 -7.22 9.11 -10.73
CA LEU A 9 -6.17 8.23 -10.21
C LEU A 9 -5.75 8.62 -8.79
N ILE A 10 -5.63 9.92 -8.51
CA ILE A 10 -5.31 10.42 -7.16
C ILE A 10 -6.44 10.06 -6.19
N GLU A 11 -7.70 10.22 -6.59
CA GLU A 11 -8.85 9.86 -5.76
C GLU A 11 -8.86 8.36 -5.44
N GLU A 12 -8.64 7.49 -6.43
CA GLU A 12 -8.52 6.04 -6.23
C GLU A 12 -7.37 5.67 -5.28
N PHE A 13 -6.22 6.35 -5.41
CA PHE A 13 -5.11 6.17 -4.50
C PHE A 13 -5.45 6.59 -3.06
N VAL A 14 -6.14 7.72 -2.89
CA VAL A 14 -6.58 8.19 -1.56
C VAL A 14 -7.56 7.20 -0.93
N VAL A 15 -8.56 6.72 -1.69
CA VAL A 15 -9.55 5.75 -1.20
C VAL A 15 -8.88 4.45 -0.77
N THR A 16 -7.99 3.90 -1.60
CA THR A 16 -7.27 2.65 -1.29
C THR A 16 -6.31 2.81 -0.11
N ARG A 17 -5.70 3.98 0.05
CA ARG A 17 -4.87 4.31 1.21
C ARG A 17 -5.68 4.33 2.51
N GLN A 18 -6.84 4.99 2.50
CA GLN A 18 -7.73 5.02 3.67
C GLN A 18 -8.29 3.65 4.02
N PHE A 19 -8.67 2.86 3.01
CA PHE A 19 -9.09 1.47 3.22
C PHE A 19 -7.98 0.64 3.88
N THR A 20 -6.74 0.74 3.39
CA THR A 20 -5.59 0.02 3.98
C THR A 20 -5.38 0.42 5.44
N ILE A 21 -5.46 1.71 5.77
CA ILE A 21 -5.34 2.20 7.15
C ILE A 21 -6.48 1.64 8.03
N SER A 22 -7.72 1.66 7.54
CA SER A 22 -8.89 1.15 8.26
C SER A 22 -8.74 -0.34 8.58
N VAL A 23 -8.30 -1.15 7.60
CA VAL A 23 -8.03 -2.58 7.81
C VAL A 23 -6.96 -2.79 8.90
N LEU A 24 -5.85 -2.07 8.82
CA LEU A 24 -4.76 -2.20 9.80
C LEU A 24 -5.17 -1.76 11.20
N ASN A 25 -5.99 -0.71 11.33
CA ASN A 25 -6.53 -0.29 12.62
C ASN A 25 -7.47 -1.31 13.25
N GLY A 26 -8.08 -2.18 12.45
CA GLY A 26 -8.92 -3.29 12.93
C GLY A 26 -8.14 -4.54 13.34
N PHE A 27 -6.81 -4.56 13.16
CA PHE A 27 -6.00 -5.73 13.49
C PHE A 27 -5.51 -5.69 14.94
N SER A 28 -5.62 -6.84 15.62
CA SER A 28 -4.90 -7.08 16.87
C SER A 28 -3.43 -7.40 16.58
N ASP A 29 -2.61 -7.44 17.62
CA ASP A 29 -1.22 -7.90 17.51
C ASP A 29 -1.14 -9.27 16.86
N SER A 30 -1.96 -10.24 17.30
CA SER A 30 -2.00 -11.59 16.71
C SER A 30 -2.32 -11.60 15.21
N HIS A 31 -3.19 -10.70 14.73
CA HIS A 31 -3.44 -10.56 13.29
C HIS A 31 -2.20 -10.00 12.56
N LEU A 32 -1.50 -9.03 13.16
CA LEU A 32 -0.27 -8.46 12.60
C LEU A 32 0.90 -9.45 12.57
N GLU A 33 0.98 -10.35 13.55
CA GLU A 33 2.02 -11.38 13.64
C GLU A 33 1.77 -12.59 12.75
N PHE A 34 0.51 -12.82 12.31
CA PHE A 34 0.15 -13.97 11.49
C PHE A 34 1.02 -14.04 10.24
N ILE A 35 1.70 -15.19 10.05
CA ILE A 35 2.55 -15.48 8.90
C ILE A 35 1.75 -16.36 7.92
N GLY A 36 1.39 -15.78 6.78
CA GLY A 36 0.82 -16.49 5.65
C GLY A 36 1.88 -16.82 4.60
N THR A 37 1.42 -17.19 3.40
CA THR A 37 2.28 -17.38 2.22
C THR A 37 1.88 -16.38 1.14
N SER A 38 2.85 -15.66 0.60
CA SER A 38 2.69 -14.74 -0.53
C SER A 38 3.77 -15.07 -1.57
N SER A 39 3.34 -15.32 -2.82
CA SER A 39 4.26 -15.67 -3.92
C SER A 39 5.22 -16.83 -3.58
N GLY A 40 4.75 -17.81 -2.79
CA GLY A 40 5.55 -18.96 -2.35
C GLY A 40 6.51 -18.71 -1.18
N ALA A 41 6.56 -17.49 -0.63
CA ALA A 41 7.39 -17.13 0.51
C ALA A 41 6.55 -16.76 1.74
N PRO A 42 7.07 -16.98 2.97
CA PRO A 42 6.38 -16.55 4.19
C PRO A 42 6.28 -15.03 4.26
N LEU A 43 5.10 -14.51 4.59
CA LEU A 43 4.87 -13.07 4.75
C LEU A 43 3.89 -12.82 5.90
N SER A 44 4.28 -11.95 6.84
CA SER A 44 3.37 -11.49 7.89
C SER A 44 2.53 -10.30 7.46
N ALA A 45 1.36 -10.12 8.07
CA ALA A 45 0.51 -8.95 7.80
C ALA A 45 1.23 -7.63 8.09
N ARG A 46 2.01 -7.55 9.18
CA ARG A 46 2.85 -6.35 9.45
C ARG A 46 3.92 -6.11 8.39
N ALA A 47 4.57 -7.16 7.89
CA ALA A 47 5.56 -7.01 6.82
C ALA A 47 4.92 -6.49 5.53
N ALA A 48 3.74 -7.01 5.17
CA ALA A 48 2.97 -6.50 4.03
C ALA A 48 2.61 -5.01 4.20
N ALA A 49 2.17 -4.59 5.39
CA ALA A 49 1.88 -3.18 5.67
C ALA A 49 3.09 -2.26 5.45
N PHE A 50 4.28 -2.68 5.92
CA PHE A 50 5.53 -1.94 5.70
C PHE A 50 5.93 -1.89 4.22
N ILE A 51 5.79 -2.99 3.48
CA ILE A 51 6.07 -3.05 2.04
C ILE A 51 5.17 -2.08 1.29
N ILE A 52 3.86 -2.04 1.57
CA ILE A 52 2.89 -1.18 0.88
C ILE A 52 3.27 0.31 1.02
N ILE A 53 3.58 0.77 2.24
CA ILE A 53 3.96 2.19 2.44
C ILE A 53 5.34 2.50 1.85
N GLY A 54 6.30 1.58 1.97
CA GLY A 54 7.62 1.74 1.35
C GLY A 54 7.53 1.86 -0.17
N HIS A 55 6.71 1.02 -0.79
CA HIS A 55 6.45 1.04 -2.23
C HIS A 55 5.83 2.36 -2.70
N ALA A 56 4.79 2.85 -2.00
CA ALA A 56 4.16 4.14 -2.33
C ALA A 56 5.15 5.30 -2.22
N ASN A 57 5.99 5.33 -1.16
CA ASN A 57 7.00 6.36 -0.97
C ASN A 57 8.07 6.34 -2.07
N TRP A 58 8.51 5.15 -2.49
CA TRP A 58 9.48 5.01 -3.58
C TRP A 58 8.93 5.60 -4.88
N HIS A 59 7.69 5.26 -5.25
CA HIS A 59 7.05 5.80 -6.44
C HIS A 59 6.86 7.32 -6.35
N LEU A 60 6.46 7.85 -5.19
CA LEU A 60 6.34 9.29 -4.98
C LEU A 60 7.69 10.01 -5.16
N ASN A 61 8.78 9.42 -4.64
CA ASN A 61 10.13 9.97 -4.83
C ASN A 61 10.54 9.94 -6.30
N LYS A 62 10.26 8.85 -7.03
CA LYS A 62 10.54 8.78 -8.48
C LYS A 62 9.76 9.82 -9.28
N ILE A 63 8.50 10.06 -8.94
CA ILE A 63 7.69 11.11 -9.57
C ILE A 63 8.30 12.50 -9.30
N ARG A 64 8.71 12.76 -8.05
CA ARG A 64 9.42 14.00 -7.70
C ARG A 64 10.69 14.16 -8.52
N GLU A 65 11.57 13.16 -8.53
CA GLU A 65 12.85 13.19 -9.25
C GLU A 65 12.71 13.45 -10.77
N LEU A 66 11.64 12.97 -11.40
CA LEU A 66 11.49 13.01 -12.85
C LEU A 66 10.66 14.21 -13.35
N TYR A 67 9.82 14.79 -12.50
CA TYR A 67 8.80 15.76 -12.93
C TYR A 67 8.72 17.04 -12.09
N PHE A 68 9.53 17.16 -11.02
CA PHE A 68 9.57 18.33 -10.12
C PHE A 68 11.01 18.72 -9.78
#